data_AF-A0A843HJQ8-F1
#
_entry.id   AF-A0A843HJQ8-F1
#
_cell.length_a   1.000
_cell.length_b   1.000
_cell.length_c   1.000
_cell.angle_alpha   90.00
_cell.angle_beta   90.00
_cell.angle_gamma   90.00
#
_symmetry.space_group_name_H-M   'P 1'
#
loop_
_entity.id
_entity.type
_entity.pdbx_description
1 polymer ?
#
loop_
_entity_poly.entity_id
_entity_poly.type
_entity_poly.pdbx_seq_one_letter_code
_entity_poly.pdbx_strand_id
1 'polypeptide(L)'
;MNKNIKKMFLLTTLMILLLGITAVSADDNIDDNVIGEVSSSIQVEDNPIDDVSIDNNKNIESNKNLKQAPETSVDYYVSDSNGNDENDGSQTTPFKTINTAISKTDSENIYNIHLLEGTYKG
;
A
#
# COMPACT_ATOMS: atom_id res chain seq x y z
N MET A 1 2.42 -56.15 -4.27
CA MET A 1 3.23 -55.29 -3.37
C MET A 1 2.97 -55.67 -1.92
N ASN A 2 3.95 -56.27 -1.25
CA ASN A 2 3.84 -56.72 0.13
C ASN A 2 3.49 -55.56 1.07
N LYS A 3 2.55 -55.80 1.98
CA LYS A 3 2.01 -54.78 2.91
C LYS A 3 3.13 -54.13 3.74
N ASN A 4 4.20 -54.87 3.99
CA ASN A 4 5.38 -54.40 4.73
C ASN A 4 6.24 -53.42 3.92
N ILE A 5 6.30 -53.54 2.59
CA ILE A 5 7.04 -52.57 1.75
C ILE A 5 6.29 -51.25 1.63
N LYS A 6 4.95 -51.29 1.55
CA LYS A 6 4.13 -50.07 1.52
C LYS A 6 4.30 -49.27 2.82
N LYS A 7 4.33 -49.98 3.96
CA LYS A 7 4.56 -49.38 5.27
C LYS A 7 5.99 -48.86 5.44
N MET A 8 6.99 -49.59 4.93
CA MET A 8 8.38 -49.17 4.96
C MET A 8 8.61 -47.91 4.12
N PHE A 9 8.06 -47.84 2.91
CA PHE A 9 8.15 -46.68 2.03
C PHE A 9 7.47 -45.42 2.62
N LEU A 10 6.34 -45.62 3.30
CA LEU A 10 5.64 -44.53 3.98
C LEU A 10 6.46 -43.97 5.15
N LEU A 11 7.07 -44.83 5.97
CA LEU A 11 7.91 -44.40 7.09
C LEU A 11 9.17 -43.66 6.62
N THR A 12 9.83 -44.13 5.56
CA THR A 12 11.05 -43.49 5.05
C THR A 12 10.78 -42.11 4.46
N THR A 13 9.67 -41.96 3.74
CA THR A 13 9.26 -40.66 3.17
C THR A 13 8.89 -39.67 4.27
N LEU A 14 8.20 -40.14 5.31
CA LEU A 14 7.85 -39.30 6.45
C LEU A 14 9.09 -38.80 7.20
N MET A 15 10.12 -39.63 7.40
CA MET A 15 11.36 -39.22 8.07
C MET A 15 12.14 -38.14 7.29
N ILE A 16 12.18 -38.21 5.96
CA ILE A 16 12.86 -37.19 5.14
C ILE A 16 12.14 -35.84 5.23
N LEU A 17 10.80 -35.85 5.38
CA LEU A 17 10.00 -34.64 5.52
C LEU A 17 10.24 -33.94 6.88
N LEU A 18 10.53 -34.68 7.95
CA LEU A 18 10.78 -34.11 9.28
C LEU A 18 12.16 -33.46 9.43
N LEU A 19 13.11 -33.75 8.55
CA LEU A 19 14.48 -33.23 8.68
C LEU A 19 14.64 -31.77 8.25
N GLY A 20 13.57 -31.09 7.80
CA GLY A 20 13.57 -29.65 7.50
C GLY A 20 14.58 -29.27 6.41
N ILE A 21 14.11 -28.98 5.21
CA ILE A 21 14.99 -28.39 4.18
C ILE A 21 15.48 -27.03 4.69
N THR A 22 16.77 -26.87 4.94
CA THR A 22 17.34 -25.54 5.22
C THR A 22 17.35 -24.76 3.91
N ALA A 23 16.63 -23.64 3.84
CA ALA A 23 16.62 -22.78 2.67
C ALA A 23 18.01 -22.15 2.46
N VAL A 24 18.50 -22.15 1.21
CA VAL A 24 19.69 -21.39 0.79
C VAL A 24 19.20 -20.02 0.32
N SER A 25 19.64 -18.94 0.97
CA SER A 25 19.45 -17.59 0.46
C SER A 25 20.52 -17.28 -0.60
N ALA A 26 20.13 -16.68 -1.71
CA ALA A 26 21.07 -16.03 -2.61
C ALA A 26 21.47 -14.68 -1.99
N ASP A 27 22.78 -14.49 -1.80
CA ASP A 27 23.38 -13.19 -1.46
C ASP A 27 23.70 -12.48 -2.78
N ASP A 28 22.81 -11.58 -3.22
CA ASP A 28 22.96 -10.82 -4.45
C ASP A 28 23.88 -9.62 -4.19
N ASN A 29 25.19 -9.81 -4.40
CA ASN A 29 26.15 -8.71 -4.40
C ASN A 29 26.10 -8.05 -5.78
N ILE A 30 25.19 -7.08 -5.92
CA ILE A 30 25.22 -6.15 -7.05
C ILE A 30 26.35 -5.16 -6.78
N ASP A 31 27.49 -5.39 -7.44
CA ASP A 31 28.56 -4.41 -7.60
C ASP A 31 28.03 -3.27 -8.49
N ASP A 32 27.68 -2.17 -7.83
CA ASP A 32 27.41 -0.89 -8.48
C ASP A 32 28.75 -0.28 -8.90
N ASN A 33 29.03 -0.29 -10.22
CA ASN A 33 29.70 0.80 -10.95
C ASN A 33 30.23 0.31 -12.32
N VAL A 34 29.47 0.53 -13.39
CA VAL A 34 30.03 0.62 -14.75
C VAL A 34 29.57 1.95 -15.35
N ILE A 35 30.41 2.96 -15.18
CA ILE A 35 30.37 4.21 -15.97
C ILE A 35 30.60 3.83 -17.44
N GLY A 36 29.53 3.86 -18.23
CA GLY A 36 29.57 3.78 -19.69
C GLY A 36 29.13 5.10 -20.29
N GLU A 37 30.10 5.98 -20.55
CA GLU A 37 29.89 7.21 -21.31
C GLU A 37 29.52 6.89 -22.76
N VAL A 38 28.39 7.40 -23.27
CA VAL A 38 28.22 7.71 -24.70
C VAL A 38 27.41 9.00 -24.85
N SER A 39 28.08 9.99 -25.39
CA SER A 39 27.60 11.33 -25.73
C SER A 39 26.49 11.32 -26.78
N SER A 40 25.60 12.30 -26.75
CA SER A 40 24.82 12.71 -27.93
C SER A 40 24.58 14.22 -27.91
N SER A 41 24.96 14.84 -29.02
CA SER A 41 25.08 16.28 -29.26
C SER A 41 23.76 17.06 -29.21
N ILE A 42 23.78 18.22 -28.54
CA ILE A 42 22.71 19.23 -28.59
C ILE A 42 22.98 20.18 -29.77
N GLN A 43 22.00 20.36 -30.67
CA GLN A 43 22.03 21.42 -31.69
C GLN A 43 21.63 22.76 -31.04
N VAL A 44 22.49 23.76 -31.22
CA VAL A 44 22.39 25.10 -30.62
C VAL A 44 21.69 26.03 -31.61
N GLU A 45 20.68 26.77 -31.14
CA GLU A 45 20.12 27.93 -31.84
C GLU A 45 20.34 29.18 -30.96
N ASP A 46 20.74 30.26 -31.62
CA ASP A 46 21.53 31.41 -31.12
C ASP A 46 20.97 32.20 -29.92
N ASN A 47 21.90 32.58 -29.02
CA ASN A 47 22.17 33.92 -28.47
C ASN A 47 22.26 34.01 -26.91
N PRO A 48 22.98 35.02 -26.37
CA PRO A 48 24.32 34.93 -25.80
C PRO A 48 24.36 34.48 -24.33
N ILE A 49 25.43 33.77 -23.99
CA ILE A 49 25.70 33.13 -22.70
C ILE A 49 26.30 34.15 -21.72
N ASP A 50 25.55 34.52 -20.69
CA ASP A 50 26.11 34.93 -19.40
C ASP A 50 26.01 33.72 -18.46
N ASP A 51 27.16 33.32 -17.93
CA ASP A 51 27.47 32.15 -17.11
C ASP A 51 26.33 31.72 -16.14
N VAL A 52 25.46 30.81 -16.58
CA VAL A 52 24.59 30.02 -15.71
C VAL A 52 25.26 28.67 -15.54
N SER A 53 25.82 28.44 -14.35
CA SER A 53 26.15 27.09 -13.88
C SER A 53 24.88 26.26 -13.85
N ILE A 54 24.62 25.51 -14.92
CA ILE A 54 23.55 24.51 -14.94
C ILE A 54 24.08 23.28 -14.20
N ASP A 55 23.78 23.21 -12.91
CA ASP A 55 23.88 21.98 -12.15
C ASP A 55 22.82 21.01 -12.68
N ASN A 56 23.22 20.15 -13.62
CA ASN A 56 22.37 19.14 -14.28
C ASN A 56 21.84 18.04 -13.33
N ASN A 57 21.96 18.18 -12.01
CA ASN A 57 21.47 17.21 -11.06
C ASN A 57 20.15 17.63 -10.41
N LYS A 58 19.11 17.79 -11.24
CA LYS A 58 17.74 17.70 -10.74
C LYS A 58 17.12 16.46 -11.36
N ASN A 59 17.49 15.30 -10.83
CA ASN A 59 16.67 14.10 -10.96
C ASN A 59 15.33 14.41 -10.26
N ILE A 60 14.37 14.97 -11.00
CA ILE A 60 12.98 15.08 -10.55
C ILE A 60 12.42 13.67 -10.69
N GLU A 61 12.75 12.82 -9.73
CA GLU A 61 12.03 11.58 -9.50
C GLU A 61 10.60 11.99 -9.15
N SER A 62 9.72 11.87 -10.14
CA SER A 62 8.29 11.90 -9.90
C SER A 62 7.95 10.60 -9.18
N ASN A 63 8.23 10.58 -7.88
CA ASN A 63 7.78 9.56 -6.95
C ASN A 63 6.25 9.64 -6.87
N LYS A 64 5.57 9.03 -7.86
CA LYS A 64 4.14 8.76 -7.77
C LYS A 64 3.96 7.91 -6.50
N ASN A 65 3.56 8.55 -5.41
CA ASN A 65 3.24 7.87 -4.17
C ASN A 65 2.01 7.01 -4.47
N LEU A 66 2.20 5.72 -4.80
CA LEU A 66 1.10 4.80 -4.97
C LEU A 66 0.43 4.67 -3.61
N LYS A 67 -0.70 5.36 -3.43
CA LYS A 67 -1.54 5.28 -2.24
C LYS A 67 -1.82 3.79 -2.01
N GLN A 68 -1.35 3.27 -0.87
CA GLN A 68 -1.51 1.87 -0.50
C GLN A 68 -3.02 1.55 -0.53
N ALA A 69 -3.38 0.35 -1.01
CA ALA A 69 -4.78 -0.04 -1.07
C ALA A 69 -5.37 0.05 0.35
N PRO A 70 -6.58 0.59 0.52
CA PRO A 70 -7.17 0.78 1.84
C PRO A 70 -7.26 -0.56 2.56
N GLU A 71 -6.73 -0.59 3.78
CA GLU A 71 -6.51 -1.82 4.55
C GLU A 71 -7.83 -2.42 5.04
N THR A 72 -8.83 -1.58 5.34
CA THR A 72 -10.15 -2.02 5.80
C THR A 72 -11.27 -1.06 5.38
N SER A 73 -12.51 -1.57 5.41
CA SER A 73 -13.73 -0.78 5.26
C SER A 73 -14.31 -0.49 6.65
N VAL A 74 -14.65 0.77 6.91
CA VAL A 74 -15.26 1.25 8.15
C VAL A 74 -16.67 1.77 7.85
N ASP A 75 -17.64 1.40 8.68
CA ASP A 75 -19.02 1.85 8.55
C ASP A 75 -19.36 2.89 9.64
N TYR A 76 -19.83 4.06 9.22
CA TYR A 76 -20.39 5.08 10.09
C TYR A 76 -21.87 5.28 9.81
N TYR A 77 -22.63 5.57 10.87
CA TYR A 77 -24.06 5.80 10.82
C TYR A 77 -24.38 7.22 11.29
N VAL A 78 -25.30 7.87 10.59
CA VAL A 78 -25.81 9.20 10.94
C VAL A 78 -27.31 9.08 11.16
N SER A 79 -27.81 9.66 12.26
CA SER A 79 -29.23 9.65 12.60
C SER A 79 -29.70 11.04 13.01
N ASP A 80 -30.68 11.57 12.29
CA ASP A 80 -31.38 12.81 12.66
C ASP A 80 -32.14 12.66 13.98
N SER A 81 -32.77 11.52 14.28
CA SER A 81 -33.57 11.35 15.49
C SER A 81 -32.75 10.95 16.72
N ASN A 82 -31.81 10.01 16.57
CA ASN A 82 -31.14 9.35 17.68
C ASN A 82 -29.62 9.61 17.75
N GLY A 83 -29.08 10.41 16.83
CA GLY A 83 -27.64 10.69 16.77
C GLY A 83 -27.18 11.72 17.80
N ASN A 84 -25.88 11.66 18.13
CA ASN A 84 -25.13 12.71 18.83
C ASN A 84 -23.73 12.78 18.19
N ASP A 85 -23.22 13.98 17.93
CA ASP A 85 -21.89 14.17 17.35
C ASP A 85 -20.73 13.83 18.31
N GLU A 86 -21.04 13.61 19.59
CA GLU A 86 -20.11 13.05 20.58
C GLU A 86 -20.05 11.51 20.54
N ASN A 87 -20.94 10.84 19.80
CA ASN A 87 -20.92 9.38 19.69
C ASN A 87 -19.74 8.88 18.83
N ASP A 88 -19.56 7.57 18.75
CA ASP A 88 -18.47 6.93 17.97
C ASP A 88 -18.83 6.67 16.50
N GLY A 89 -20.10 6.85 16.11
CA GLY A 89 -20.57 6.64 14.74
C GLY A 89 -21.00 5.20 14.44
N SER A 90 -21.02 4.31 15.42
CA SER A 90 -21.52 2.94 15.23
C SER A 90 -23.02 2.92 14.94
N GLN A 91 -23.55 1.77 14.49
CA GLN A 91 -24.98 1.61 14.22
C GLN A 91 -25.86 1.87 15.46
N THR A 92 -25.37 1.51 16.65
CA THR A 92 -26.10 1.69 17.92
C THR A 92 -25.90 3.08 18.53
N THR A 93 -24.80 3.75 18.18
CA THR A 93 -24.41 5.08 18.67
C THR A 93 -24.02 5.96 17.48
N PRO A 94 -24.99 6.36 16.64
CA PRO A 94 -24.71 7.09 15.41
C PRO A 94 -24.35 8.55 15.68
N PHE A 95 -23.64 9.17 14.74
CA PHE A 95 -23.44 10.62 14.71
C PHE A 95 -24.77 11.35 14.46
N LYS A 96 -24.86 12.63 14.86
CA LYS A 96 -26.03 13.48 14.54
C LYS A 96 -25.93 14.04 13.13
N THR A 97 -24.74 14.44 12.71
CA THR A 97 -24.53 15.18 11.47
C THR A 97 -23.62 14.45 10.49
N ILE A 98 -23.88 14.69 9.20
CA ILE A 98 -23.05 14.19 8.10
C ILE A 98 -21.65 14.80 8.17
N ASN A 99 -21.55 16.09 8.53
CA ASN A 99 -20.27 16.78 8.65
C ASN A 99 -19.36 16.13 9.70
N THR A 100 -19.92 15.75 10.85
CA THR A 100 -19.14 15.06 11.89
C THR A 100 -18.63 13.71 11.39
N ALA A 101 -19.47 12.89 10.74
CA ALA A 101 -19.03 11.62 10.17
C ALA A 101 -17.89 11.79 9.16
N ILE A 102 -17.98 12.78 8.25
CA ILE A 102 -16.93 13.10 7.27
C ILE A 102 -15.64 13.55 7.98
N SER A 103 -15.74 14.38 9.01
CA SER A 103 -14.58 14.91 9.75
C SER A 103 -13.78 13.83 10.49
N LYS A 104 -14.37 12.65 10.71
CA LYS A 104 -13.74 11.49 11.35
C LYS A 104 -13.09 10.53 10.36
N THR A 105 -13.25 10.75 9.06
CA THR A 105 -12.62 9.91 8.02
C THR A 105 -11.17 10.31 7.81
N ASP A 106 -10.37 9.36 7.33
CA ASP A 106 -8.98 9.57 6.93
C ASP A 106 -8.69 8.96 5.55
N SER A 107 -7.42 9.02 5.14
CA SER A 107 -6.96 8.53 3.85
C SER A 107 -6.53 7.07 3.85
N GLU A 108 -6.53 6.40 5.00
CA GLU A 108 -6.02 5.04 5.23
C GLU A 108 -7.10 3.98 4.95
N ASN A 109 -8.37 4.31 5.22
CA ASN A 109 -9.49 3.37 5.09
C ASN A 109 -10.53 3.83 4.05
N ILE A 110 -11.42 2.91 3.65
CA ILE A 110 -12.66 3.25 2.96
C ILE A 110 -13.75 3.43 4.02
N TYR A 111 -14.46 4.55 3.98
CA TYR A 111 -15.56 4.84 4.89
C TYR A 111 -16.89 4.81 4.15
N ASN A 112 -17.82 3.97 4.61
CA ASN A 112 -19.21 4.02 4.18
C ASN A 112 -20.02 4.80 5.22
N ILE A 113 -20.70 5.86 4.79
CA ILE A 113 -21.56 6.67 5.66
C ILE A 113 -23.02 6.31 5.35
N HIS A 114 -23.66 5.62 6.29
CA HIS A 114 -25.06 5.23 6.24
C HIS A 114 -25.94 6.31 6.85
N LEU A 115 -26.87 6.86 6.06
CA LEU A 115 -27.86 7.80 6.55
C LEU A 115 -29.11 7.04 6.95
N LEU A 116 -29.44 7.06 8.24
CA LEU A 116 -30.72 6.54 8.72
C LEU A 116 -31.84 7.49 8.29
N GLU A 117 -33.06 6.97 8.20
CA GLU A 117 -34.23 7.78 7.84
C GLU A 117 -34.35 9.03 8.71
N GLY A 118 -34.56 10.18 8.08
CA GLY A 118 -34.56 11.47 8.76
C GLY A 118 -34.49 12.65 7.81
N THR A 119 -34.50 13.86 8.37
CA THR A 119 -34.34 15.10 7.61
C THR A 119 -33.02 15.77 7.97
N TYR A 120 -32.05 15.71 7.07
CA TYR A 120 -30.76 16.36 7.26
C TYR A 120 -30.75 17.74 6.62
N LYS A 121 -30.26 18.74 7.37
CA LYS A 121 -30.13 20.13 6.90
C LYS A 121 -28.65 20.47 6.79
N GLY A 122 -28.29 21.17 5.70
CA GLY A 122 -26.94 21.66 5.42
C GLY A 122 -26.81 23.16 5.64
#